data_AF-A0A810N8D3-F1
#
_entry.id   AF-A0A810N8D3-F1
#
_cell.length_a   1.000
_cell.length_b   1.000
_cell.length_c   1.000
_cell.angle_alpha   90.00
_cell.angle_beta   90.00
_cell.angle_gamma   90.00
#
_symmetry.space_group_name_H-M   'P 1'
#
loop_
_entity.id
_entity.type
_entity.pdbx_description
1 polymer ?
#
loop_
_entity_poly.entity_id
_entity_poly.type
_entity_poly.pdbx_seq_one_letter_code
_entity_poly.pdbx_strand_id
1 'polypeptide(L)'
;MPAHALVQTHCHQHSILGTAADQAVLAAAGVDADFLDSGCCGLAGNFGFEQGHYEVSAACAERALLPAVRGAADSDVILADGFSCRTQVAQSDAGGRSAIHLAELLRAGLHDDAVPRPPESGWSDRPPPPSRPVGRMVAGLAGLAVLGPAAVLAARAAGRRR
;
A
#
# COMPACT_ATOMS: atom_id res chain seq x y z
N MET A 1 28.73 -2.96 -2.86
CA MET A 1 27.86 -1.96 -3.51
C MET A 1 27.85 -0.71 -2.64
N PRO A 2 28.72 0.28 -2.90
CA PRO A 2 28.69 1.51 -2.13
C PRO A 2 27.36 2.24 -2.40
N ALA A 3 26.52 2.33 -1.38
CA ALA A 3 25.25 3.05 -1.40
C ALA A 3 24.97 3.58 0.00
N HIS A 4 24.24 4.69 0.09
CA HIS A 4 23.69 5.18 1.35
C HIS A 4 22.19 4.81 1.40
N ALA A 5 21.72 4.31 2.54
CA ALA A 5 20.37 3.82 2.70
C ALA A 5 19.72 4.31 4.00
N LEU A 6 18.56 4.95 3.87
CA LEU A 6 17.68 5.29 4.99
C LEU A 6 16.75 4.11 5.27
N VAL A 7 16.81 3.54 6.47
CA VAL A 7 16.11 2.32 6.84
C VAL A 7 14.95 2.61 7.79
N GLN A 8 13.73 2.35 7.33
CA GLN A 8 12.55 2.25 8.19
C GLN A 8 12.47 0.84 8.78
N THR A 9 12.88 0.69 10.04
CA THR A 9 12.72 -0.58 10.77
C THR A 9 11.22 -0.89 10.90
N HIS A 10 10.78 -2.07 10.49
CA HIS A 10 9.37 -2.43 10.62
C HIS A 10 9.01 -2.61 12.11
N CYS A 11 7.83 -2.12 12.54
CA CYS A 11 7.46 -2.12 13.96
C CYS A 11 7.47 -3.53 14.59
N HIS A 12 6.98 -4.55 13.87
CA HIS A 12 7.07 -5.93 14.35
C HIS A 12 8.53 -6.42 14.44
N GLN A 13 9.37 -6.06 13.47
CA GLN A 13 10.80 -6.41 13.50
C GLN A 13 11.47 -5.78 14.70
N HIS A 14 11.24 -4.50 14.97
CA HIS A 14 11.74 -3.81 16.16
C HIS A 14 11.30 -4.53 17.45
N SER A 15 10.02 -4.92 17.54
CA SER A 15 9.46 -5.50 18.78
C SER A 15 9.95 -6.91 19.11
N ILE A 16 10.23 -7.77 18.10
CA ILE A 16 10.51 -9.20 18.37
C ILE A 16 11.79 -9.74 17.73
N LEU A 17 12.34 -9.10 16.68
CA LEU A 17 13.49 -9.62 15.93
C LEU A 17 14.77 -8.79 16.15
N GLY A 18 14.64 -7.46 16.28
CA GLY A 18 15.75 -6.53 16.20
C GLY A 18 16.27 -6.34 14.76
N THR A 19 17.34 -5.56 14.61
CA THR A 19 17.91 -5.14 13.32
C THR A 19 19.35 -5.63 13.09
N ALA A 20 19.90 -6.42 14.02
CA ALA A 20 21.30 -6.82 13.98
C ALA A 20 21.67 -7.62 12.71
N ALA A 21 20.77 -8.49 12.24
CA ALA A 21 20.99 -9.26 11.01
C ALA A 21 21.04 -8.35 9.77
N ASP A 22 20.09 -7.43 9.66
CA ASP A 22 20.01 -6.46 8.57
C ASP A 22 21.27 -5.58 8.53
N GLN A 23 21.69 -5.05 9.69
CA GLN A 23 22.91 -4.26 9.82
C GLN A 23 24.14 -5.05 9.36
N ALA A 24 24.28 -6.31 9.79
CA ALA A 24 25.40 -7.15 9.40
C ALA A 24 25.44 -7.41 7.89
N VAL A 25 24.29 -7.67 7.28
CA VAL A 25 24.19 -7.92 5.83
C VAL A 25 24.43 -6.66 5.02
N LEU A 26 23.87 -5.52 5.42
CA LEU A 26 24.09 -4.22 4.77
C LEU A 26 25.56 -3.79 4.85
N ALA A 27 26.17 -3.93 6.02
CA ALA A 27 27.60 -3.64 6.20
C ALA A 27 28.47 -4.56 5.34
N ALA A 28 28.16 -5.87 5.29
CA ALA A 28 28.87 -6.82 4.42
C ALA A 28 28.70 -6.50 2.92
N ALA A 29 27.55 -5.94 2.53
CA ALA A 29 27.30 -5.44 1.18
C ALA A 29 28.02 -4.10 0.89
N GLY A 30 28.58 -3.43 1.90
CA GLY A 30 29.22 -2.12 1.77
C GLY A 30 28.20 -0.97 1.67
N VAL A 31 26.99 -1.16 2.20
CA VAL A 31 25.94 -0.13 2.29
C VAL A 31 26.12 0.63 3.59
N ASP A 32 26.17 1.95 3.50
CA ASP A 32 26.08 2.87 4.63
C ASP A 32 24.60 3.03 5.01
N ALA A 33 24.21 2.49 6.17
CA ALA A 33 22.81 2.28 6.51
C ALA A 33 22.39 3.07 7.76
N ASP A 34 21.53 4.05 7.55
CA ASP A 34 20.96 4.92 8.56
C ASP A 34 19.60 4.38 9.02
N PHE A 35 19.59 3.68 10.15
CA PHE A 35 18.36 3.16 10.75
C PHE A 35 17.61 4.28 11.48
N LEU A 36 16.43 4.64 10.96
CA LEU A 36 15.61 5.70 11.52
C LEU A 36 14.99 5.27 12.86
N ASP A 37 15.08 6.15 13.86
CA ASP A 37 14.27 6.07 15.09
C ASP A 37 12.85 6.61 14.83
N SER A 38 12.15 5.99 13.89
CA SER A 38 10.86 6.48 13.40
C SER A 38 9.66 5.82 14.09
N GLY A 39 9.87 4.71 14.78
CA GLY A 39 8.78 3.90 15.30
C GLY A 39 7.93 3.30 14.17
N CYS A 40 6.61 3.45 14.24
CA CYS A 40 5.68 2.91 13.24
C CYS A 40 5.49 3.89 12.07
N CYS A 41 5.44 3.36 10.83
CA CYS A 41 5.08 4.13 9.64
C CYS A 41 3.64 4.67 9.63
N GLY A 42 2.77 4.18 10.52
CA GLY A 42 1.37 4.63 10.61
C GLY A 42 0.36 3.87 9.75
N LEU A 43 0.78 3.00 8.82
CA LEU A 43 -0.18 2.39 7.88
C LEU A 43 -0.76 1.04 8.33
N ALA A 44 0.08 0.15 8.86
CA ALA A 44 -0.30 -1.24 9.12
C ALA A 44 -1.44 -1.39 10.14
N GLY A 45 -2.23 -2.47 10.03
CA GLY A 45 -3.40 -2.72 10.88
C GLY A 45 -4.55 -1.77 10.56
N ASN A 46 -5.32 -1.38 11.60
CA ASN A 46 -6.42 -0.43 11.43
C ASN A 46 -5.95 1.03 11.35
N PHE A 47 -4.65 1.34 11.41
CA PHE A 47 -4.20 2.73 11.49
C PHE A 47 -4.32 3.49 10.16
N GLY A 48 -3.94 2.89 9.03
CA GLY A 48 -3.97 3.58 7.73
C GLY A 48 -4.91 2.99 6.68
N PHE A 49 -5.42 1.77 6.90
CA PHE A 49 -6.37 1.13 5.97
C PHE A 49 -7.84 1.34 6.34
N GLU A 50 -8.13 1.69 7.60
CA GLU A 50 -9.51 1.86 8.08
C GLU A 50 -10.02 3.29 7.82
N GLN A 51 -11.29 3.40 7.42
CA GLN A 51 -11.90 4.69 7.18
C GLN A 51 -11.95 5.51 8.48
N GLY A 52 -11.54 6.78 8.38
CA GLY A 52 -11.54 7.72 9.52
C GLY A 52 -10.26 7.71 10.35
N HIS A 53 -9.24 6.95 9.98
CA HIS A 53 -7.94 6.93 10.68
C HIS A 53 -6.79 7.56 9.89
N TYR A 54 -7.07 8.14 8.72
CA TYR A 54 -6.06 8.71 7.83
C TYR A 54 -5.16 9.74 8.53
N GLU A 55 -5.74 10.64 9.32
CA GLU A 55 -5.01 11.70 10.01
C GLU A 55 -4.03 11.14 11.05
N VAL A 56 -4.41 10.06 11.74
CA VAL A 56 -3.53 9.37 12.70
C VAL A 56 -2.41 8.66 11.97
N SER A 57 -2.73 7.97 10.87
CA SER A 57 -1.75 7.31 10.01
C SER A 57 -0.68 8.29 9.51
N ALA A 58 -1.13 9.40 8.93
CA ALA A 58 -0.26 10.46 8.43
C ALA A 58 0.58 11.08 9.54
N ALA A 59 -0.02 11.38 10.71
CA ALA A 59 0.71 11.94 11.85
C ALA A 59 1.82 11.01 12.34
N CYS A 60 1.61 9.68 12.35
CA CYS A 60 2.67 8.72 12.66
C CYS A 60 3.82 8.79 11.65
N ALA A 61 3.52 8.80 10.35
CA ALA A 61 4.52 8.87 9.30
C ALA A 61 5.31 10.19 9.33
N GLU A 62 4.65 11.30 9.66
CA GLU A 62 5.23 12.65 9.75
C GLU A 62 6.14 12.86 10.95
N ARG A 63 6.16 11.96 11.93
CA ARG A 63 7.07 12.08 13.08
C ARG A 63 8.54 12.02 12.69
N ALA A 64 8.89 11.18 11.71
CA ALA A 64 10.28 10.91 11.36
C ALA A 64 10.45 10.36 9.95
N LEU A 65 9.61 9.41 9.53
CA LEU A 65 9.74 8.72 8.26
C LEU A 65 9.63 9.68 7.06
N LEU A 66 8.51 10.39 6.93
CA LEU A 66 8.29 11.26 5.77
C LEU A 66 9.25 12.48 5.73
N PRO A 67 9.57 13.13 6.87
CA PRO A 67 10.64 14.14 6.89
C PRO A 67 11.99 13.61 6.41
N ALA A 68 12.40 12.42 6.86
CA ALA A 68 13.67 11.81 6.45
C ALA A 68 13.66 11.49 4.95
N VAL A 69 12.57 10.93 4.43
CA VAL A 69 12.44 10.62 2.99
C VAL A 69 12.49 11.89 2.13
N ARG A 70 11.85 12.98 2.56
CA ARG A 70 11.89 14.26 1.84
C ARG A 70 13.25 14.96 1.92
N GLY A 71 14.00 14.72 3.00
CA GLY A 71 15.36 15.25 3.18
C GLY A 71 16.46 14.41 2.54
N ALA A 72 16.14 13.20 2.08
CA ALA A 72 17.08 12.27 1.46
C ALA A 72 17.60 12.81 0.13
N ALA A 73 18.85 12.50 -0.20
CA ALA A 73 19.38 12.75 -1.53
C ALA A 73 18.69 11.83 -2.55
N ASP A 74 18.64 12.25 -3.82
CA ASP A 74 18.06 11.43 -4.89
C ASP A 74 18.74 10.06 -5.02
N SER A 75 20.04 10.01 -4.71
CA SER A 75 20.87 8.80 -4.70
C SER A 75 20.65 7.89 -3.49
N ASP A 76 20.01 8.37 -2.43
CA ASP A 76 19.77 7.56 -1.23
C ASP A 76 18.76 6.46 -1.52
N VAL A 77 18.97 5.29 -0.94
CA VAL A 77 18.00 4.19 -1.01
C VAL A 77 17.06 4.31 0.18
N ILE A 78 15.74 4.30 -0.06
CA ILE A 78 14.77 4.17 1.03
C ILE A 78 14.47 2.68 1.22
N LEU A 79 14.89 2.12 2.35
CA LEU A 79 14.69 0.71 2.69
C LEU A 79 13.53 0.55 3.68
N ALA A 80 12.57 -0.30 3.31
CA ALA A 80 11.48 -0.71 4.19
C ALA A 80 11.00 -2.11 3.82
N ASP A 81 11.22 -3.09 4.70
CA ASP A 81 10.82 -4.49 4.45
C ASP A 81 9.32 -4.72 4.65
N GLY A 82 8.68 -3.89 5.47
CA GLY A 82 7.23 -3.92 5.66
C GLY A 82 6.46 -3.39 4.45
N PHE A 83 5.55 -4.21 3.90
CA PHE A 83 4.65 -3.79 2.81
C PHE A 83 3.94 -2.48 3.12
N SER A 84 3.33 -2.37 4.31
CA SER A 84 2.61 -1.16 4.70
C SER A 84 3.53 0.06 4.81
N CYS A 85 4.79 -0.12 5.20
CA CYS A 85 5.77 0.96 5.26
C CYS A 85 6.11 1.48 3.85
N ARG A 86 6.33 0.57 2.87
CA ARG A 86 6.53 0.95 1.47
C ARG A 86 5.32 1.65 0.89
N THR A 87 4.12 1.15 1.17
CA THR A 87 2.86 1.76 0.74
C THR A 87 2.68 3.15 1.34
N GLN A 88 3.00 3.35 2.62
CA GLN A 88 2.95 4.68 3.25
C GLN A 88 3.83 5.68 2.50
N VAL A 89 5.08 5.30 2.21
CA VAL A 89 6.02 6.17 1.48
C VAL A 89 5.48 6.48 0.08
N ALA A 90 5.02 5.45 -0.66
CA ALA A 90 4.56 5.60 -2.03
C ALA A 90 3.26 6.42 -2.17
N GLN A 91 2.36 6.37 -1.19
CA GLN A 91 1.05 7.03 -1.24
C GLN A 91 1.02 8.40 -0.54
N SER A 92 2.05 8.73 0.24
CA SER A 92 2.16 10.03 0.92
C SER A 92 2.84 11.06 0.03
N ASP A 93 2.84 12.32 0.48
CA ASP A 93 3.66 13.38 -0.13
C ASP A 93 5.15 13.21 0.24
N ALA A 94 5.74 12.16 -0.33
CA ALA A 94 7.14 11.80 -0.20
C ALA A 94 7.97 12.23 -1.43
N GLY A 95 7.50 13.21 -2.20
CA GLY A 95 8.22 13.69 -3.40
C GLY A 95 8.30 12.65 -4.53
N GLY A 96 7.34 11.72 -4.61
CA GLY A 96 7.36 10.63 -5.60
C GLY A 96 8.40 9.54 -5.31
N ARG A 97 9.03 9.56 -4.13
CA ARG A 97 9.98 8.54 -3.69
C ARG A 97 9.26 7.22 -3.40
N SER A 98 9.97 6.12 -3.60
CA SER A 98 9.52 4.77 -3.29
C SER A 98 10.52 4.08 -2.38
N ALA A 99 10.03 3.31 -1.42
CA ALA A 99 10.87 2.42 -0.63
C ALA A 99 10.92 1.02 -1.26
N ILE A 100 12.04 0.31 -1.07
CA ILE A 100 12.27 -1.06 -1.54
C ILE A 100 12.60 -1.99 -0.36
N HIS A 101 12.50 -3.29 -0.57
CA HIS A 101 12.91 -4.30 0.40
C HIS A 101 14.43 -4.52 0.36
N LEU A 102 15.04 -4.83 1.51
CA LEU A 102 16.44 -5.25 1.63
C LEU A 102 16.84 -6.31 0.60
N ALA A 103 16.02 -7.34 0.37
CA ALA A 103 16.32 -8.39 -0.61
C ALA A 103 16.40 -7.85 -2.05
N GLU A 104 15.63 -6.83 -2.38
CA GLU A 104 15.66 -6.19 -3.70
C GLU A 104 16.95 -5.39 -3.90
N LEU A 105 17.40 -4.66 -2.87
CA LEU A 105 18.68 -3.96 -2.90
C LEU A 105 19.85 -4.94 -3.05
N LEU A 106 19.86 -6.03 -2.28
CA LEU A 106 20.91 -7.05 -2.36
C LEU A 106 20.93 -7.73 -3.72
N ARG A 107 19.76 -8.07 -4.28
CA ARG A 107 19.66 -8.58 -5.67
C ARG A 107 20.29 -7.58 -6.64
N ALA A 108 19.87 -6.32 -6.58
CA ALA A 108 20.34 -5.28 -7.49
C ALA A 108 21.87 -5.20 -7.48
N GLY A 109 22.50 -5.12 -6.31
CA GLY A 109 23.96 -5.05 -6.25
C GLY A 109 24.71 -6.37 -6.45
N LEU A 110 24.07 -7.54 -6.31
CA LEU A 110 24.66 -8.82 -6.71
C LEU A 110 24.70 -9.00 -8.23
N HIS A 111 23.73 -8.41 -8.94
CA HIS A 111 23.59 -8.52 -10.39
C HIS A 111 24.07 -7.28 -11.16
N ASP A 112 24.50 -6.22 -10.45
CA ASP A 112 24.86 -4.92 -11.03
C ASP A 112 23.73 -4.32 -11.91
N ASP A 113 22.49 -4.48 -11.44
CA ASP A 113 21.26 -4.12 -12.17
C ASP A 113 20.34 -3.26 -11.31
N ALA A 114 19.40 -2.57 -11.98
CA ALA A 114 18.35 -1.83 -11.28
C ALA A 114 17.39 -2.75 -10.50
N VAL A 115 16.74 -2.18 -9.48
CA VAL A 115 15.62 -2.83 -8.79
C VAL A 115 14.43 -2.88 -9.75
N PRO A 116 13.91 -4.07 -10.07
CA PRO A 116 12.82 -4.21 -11.03
C PRO A 116 11.53 -3.66 -10.42
N ARG A 117 10.63 -3.18 -11.28
CA ARG A 117 9.30 -2.77 -10.82
C ARG A 117 8.57 -4.00 -10.25
N PRO A 118 7.90 -3.87 -9.08
CA PRO A 118 7.17 -4.99 -8.50
C PRO A 118 6.10 -5.53 -9.48
N PRO A 119 5.95 -6.86 -9.64
CA PRO A 119 5.03 -7.45 -10.60
C PRO A 119 3.57 -7.06 -10.33
N GLU A 120 3.19 -6.80 -9.08
CA GLU A 120 1.86 -6.34 -8.67
C GLU A 120 1.49 -4.96 -9.22
N SER A 121 2.47 -4.16 -9.66
CA SER A 121 2.20 -2.90 -10.35
C SER A 121 1.37 -3.10 -11.62
N GLY A 122 1.54 -4.25 -12.31
CA GLY A 122 0.71 -4.63 -13.45
C GLY A 122 -0.71 -5.06 -13.08
N TRP A 123 -0.98 -5.35 -11.80
CA TRP A 123 -2.32 -5.67 -11.29
C TRP A 123 -2.98 -4.49 -10.55
N SER A 124 -2.25 -3.39 -10.38
CA SER A 124 -2.71 -2.21 -9.64
C SER A 124 -3.68 -1.34 -10.45
N ASP A 125 -3.82 -1.61 -11.75
CA ASP A 125 -4.84 -1.00 -12.59
C ASP A 125 -6.22 -1.49 -12.15
N ARG A 126 -6.84 -0.72 -11.26
CA ARG A 126 -8.23 -0.95 -10.87
C ARG A 126 -9.10 -0.83 -12.12
N PRO A 127 -9.94 -1.82 -12.44
CA PRO A 127 -10.88 -1.69 -13.54
C PRO A 127 -11.69 -0.40 -13.38
N PRO A 128 -11.89 0.38 -14.46
CA PRO A 128 -12.73 1.56 -14.36
C PRO A 128 -14.13 1.16 -13.88
N PRO A 129 -14.80 2.00 -13.06
CA PRO A 129 -16.16 1.71 -12.66
C PRO A 129 -17.05 1.54 -13.91
N PRO A 130 -18.11 0.71 -13.84
CA PRO A 130 -19.01 0.54 -14.97
C PRO A 130 -19.57 1.90 -15.42
N SER A 131 -19.70 2.08 -16.72
CA SER A 131 -20.23 3.33 -17.27
C SER A 131 -21.64 3.59 -16.72
N ARG A 132 -22.02 4.87 -16.60
CA ARG A 132 -23.37 5.30 -16.18
C ARG A 132 -24.53 4.53 -16.85
N PRO A 133 -24.52 4.26 -18.18
CA PRO A 133 -25.58 3.47 -18.80
C PRO A 133 -25.59 2.00 -18.32
N VAL A 134 -24.43 1.37 -18.13
CA VAL A 134 -24.33 0.01 -17.58
C VAL A 134 -24.84 -0.03 -16.14
N GLY A 135 -24.45 0.94 -15.31
CA GLY A 135 -24.94 1.04 -13.93
C GLY A 135 -26.47 1.18 -13.85
N ARG A 136 -27.07 1.99 -14.74
CA ARG A 136 -28.54 2.15 -14.85
C ARG A 136 -29.23 0.87 -15.31
N MET A 137 -28.64 0.16 -16.28
CA MET A 137 -29.19 -1.10 -16.77
C MET A 137 -29.20 -2.18 -15.70
N VAL A 138 -28.10 -2.33 -14.95
CA VAL A 138 -28.00 -3.27 -13.81
C VAL A 138 -29.03 -2.94 -12.72
N ALA A 139 -29.17 -1.66 -12.35
CA ALA A 139 -30.18 -1.24 -11.38
C ALA A 139 -31.61 -1.50 -11.87
N GLY A 140 -31.89 -1.27 -13.16
CA GLY A 140 -33.18 -1.55 -13.78
C GLY A 140 -33.54 -3.03 -13.78
N LEU A 141 -32.58 -3.91 -14.13
CA LEU A 141 -32.76 -5.37 -14.09
C LEU A 141 -33.03 -5.87 -12.66
N ALA A 142 -32.32 -5.35 -11.66
CA ALA A 142 -32.55 -5.68 -10.26
C ALA A 142 -33.95 -5.23 -9.79
N GLY A 143 -34.39 -4.02 -10.17
CA GLY A 143 -35.73 -3.52 -9.86
C GLY A 143 -36.85 -4.35 -10.48
N LEU A 144 -36.68 -4.79 -11.74
CA LEU A 144 -37.61 -5.70 -12.43
C LEU A 144 -37.70 -7.08 -11.76
N ALA A 145 -36.58 -7.63 -11.27
CA ALA A 145 -36.58 -8.91 -10.56
C ALA A 145 -37.33 -8.85 -9.21
N VAL A 146 -37.31 -7.70 -8.53
CA VAL A 146 -38.01 -7.50 -7.25
C VAL A 146 -39.50 -7.19 -7.44
N LEU A 147 -39.84 -6.34 -8.41
CA LEU A 147 -41.22 -5.87 -8.63
C LEU A 147 -42.04 -6.79 -9.54
N GLY A 148 -41.40 -7.56 -10.41
CA GLY A 148 -42.05 -8.49 -11.33
C GLY A 148 -42.95 -9.53 -10.64
N PRO A 149 -42.48 -10.25 -9.60
CA PRO A 149 -43.30 -11.23 -8.88
C PRO A 149 -44.52 -10.61 -8.19
N ALA A 150 -44.35 -9.42 -7.60
CA ALA A 150 -45.43 -8.69 -6.93
C ALA A 150 -46.51 -8.23 -7.93
N ALA A 151 -46.11 -7.72 -9.09
CA ALA A 151 -47.03 -7.31 -10.15
C ALA A 151 -47.81 -8.51 -10.72
N VAL A 152 -47.13 -9.65 -10.93
CA VAL A 152 -47.77 -10.90 -11.41
C VAL A 152 -48.75 -11.47 -10.38
N LEU A 153 -48.42 -11.44 -9.09
CA LEU A 153 -49.31 -11.88 -8.01
C LEU A 153 -50.55 -10.98 -7.91
N ALA A 154 -50.37 -9.66 -7.99
CA ALA A 154 -51.48 -8.70 -7.97
C ALA A 154 -52.41 -8.90 -9.17
N ALA A 155 -51.87 -9.09 -10.38
CA ALA A 155 -52.65 -9.36 -11.59
C ALA A 155 -53.44 -10.69 -11.48
N ARG A 156 -52.82 -11.76 -10.95
CA ARG A 156 -53.51 -13.04 -10.72
C ARG A 156 -54.62 -12.95 -9.67
N ALA A 157 -54.43 -12.16 -8.62
CA ALA A 157 -55.44 -11.95 -7.57
C ALA A 157 -56.65 -11.15 -8.10
N ALA A 158 -56.43 -10.16 -8.97
CA ALA A 158 -57.49 -9.38 -9.60
C ALA A 158 -58.30 -10.20 -10.61
N GLY A 159 -57.65 -11.09 -11.38
CA GLY A 159 -58.31 -11.96 -12.36
C GLY A 159 -59.19 -13.07 -11.76
N ARG A 160 -58.95 -13.49 -10.51
CA ARG A 160 -59.76 -14.49 -9.80
C ARG A 160 -61.03 -13.92 -9.14
N ARG A 161 -61.20 -12.60 -9.12
CA ARG A 161 -62.34 -11.90 -8.52
C ARG A 161 -63.43 -11.50 -9.53
N ARG A 162 -63.28 -11.91 -10.79
CA ARG A 162 -64.29 -11.82 -11.85
C ARG A 162 -64.81 -13.20 -12.14
#